data_AF-A0A1N7R9I5-F1
#
_entry.id   AF-A0A1N7R9I5-F1
#
_cell.length_a   1.000
_cell.length_b   1.000
_cell.length_c   1.000
_cell.angle_alpha   90.00
_cell.angle_beta   90.00
_cell.angle_gamma   90.00
#
_symmetry.space_group_name_H-M   'P 1'
#
loop_
_entity.id
_entity.type
_entity.pdbx_description
1 polymer ?
#
loop_
_entity_poly.entity_id
_entity_poly.type
_entity_poly.pdbx_seq_one_letter_code
_entity_poly.pdbx_strand_id
1 'polypeptide(L)'
;MQLTKKFVKAKNPCAGGYKWFIRDHNGQGDYQAVLDALVADGRVGDACWLLDQFGPTDAVLRLDSLDANAIVFAGTLEVRMGISVDTVVRAGRSIVTGGGIRAGESIVAGENITAGGNIASGGNLRAGGDVAADWGIETATRLDCGGNVRAKWDICAGQDLAVTGHLHAGQDIATQGAIKCGQGIKAGGAVRAEKEIHAACGIQAGGAIECGDHLACGWGLIAGEDIRAEGAIRAGEGVQAAGVIQAGSGHGVYAGLSVRLDAWDVCARVVAQTRPSQLVSGHWAGPDDTGRAGSAPDGQPWSGWLDVGAGRSAGPAR
;
A
#
# COMPACT_ATOMS: atom_id res chain seq x y z
N MET A 1 31.42 -6.17 -8.02
CA MET A 1 31.80 -4.87 -8.66
C MET A 1 32.92 -4.27 -7.83
N GLN A 2 33.92 -3.63 -8.44
CA GLN A 2 35.03 -3.04 -7.67
C GLN A 2 34.77 -1.56 -7.37
N LEU A 3 34.74 -1.20 -6.10
CA LEU A 3 34.74 0.20 -5.66
C LEU A 3 36.16 0.74 -5.64
N THR A 4 36.32 2.01 -6.02
CA THR A 4 37.61 2.71 -5.97
C THR A 4 37.45 4.09 -5.35
N LYS A 5 38.53 4.62 -4.79
CA LYS A 5 38.58 5.97 -4.20
C LYS A 5 38.06 7.06 -5.14
N LYS A 6 38.32 6.94 -6.45
CA LYS A 6 37.84 7.91 -7.45
C LYS A 6 36.32 7.87 -7.57
N PHE A 7 35.73 6.67 -7.61
CA PHE A 7 34.29 6.50 -7.71
C PHE A 7 33.57 6.98 -6.45
N VAL A 8 34.04 6.56 -5.27
CA VAL A 8 33.41 6.96 -4.00
C VAL A 8 33.53 8.48 -3.83
N LYS A 9 34.71 9.09 -4.08
CA LYS A 9 34.89 10.54 -3.98
C LYS A 9 33.99 11.33 -4.94
N ALA A 10 33.72 10.81 -6.15
CA ALA A 10 32.87 11.48 -7.13
C ALA A 10 31.39 11.58 -6.70
N LYS A 11 30.96 10.76 -5.74
CA LYS A 11 29.59 10.78 -5.19
C LYS A 11 29.41 11.68 -3.97
N ASN A 12 30.41 12.49 -3.62
CA ASN A 12 30.39 13.42 -2.47
C ASN A 12 29.97 12.76 -1.13
N PRO A 13 30.69 11.72 -0.68
CA PRO A 13 30.43 11.05 0.60
C PRO A 13 30.65 11.99 1.78
N CYS A 14 30.03 11.67 2.91
CA CYS A 14 30.31 12.35 4.17
C CYS A 14 31.80 12.18 4.54
N ALA A 15 32.36 13.17 5.25
CA ALA A 15 33.78 13.16 5.61
C ALA A 15 34.16 11.95 6.48
N GLY A 16 33.26 11.49 7.35
CA GLY A 16 33.45 10.31 8.19
C GLY A 16 33.53 9.02 7.37
N GLY A 17 32.54 8.77 6.51
CA GLY A 17 32.48 7.56 5.70
C GLY A 17 33.58 7.46 4.66
N TYR A 18 33.98 8.58 4.07
CA TYR A 18 35.12 8.60 3.15
C TYR A 18 36.45 8.26 3.87
N LYS A 19 36.69 8.82 5.06
CA LYS A 19 37.89 8.50 5.85
C LYS A 19 37.94 7.03 6.23
N TRP A 20 36.81 6.46 6.65
CA TRP A 20 36.67 5.04 6.95
C TRP A 20 37.06 4.18 5.72
N PHE A 21 36.50 4.47 4.54
CA PHE A 21 36.79 3.70 3.32
C PHE A 21 38.27 3.75 2.90
N ILE A 22 38.94 4.89 3.08
CA ILE A 22 40.38 5.01 2.78
C ILE A 22 41.23 4.23 3.79
N ARG A 23 40.89 4.31 5.09
CA ARG A 23 41.67 3.70 6.17
C ARG A 23 41.52 2.17 6.20
N ASP A 24 40.29 1.68 6.14
CA ASP A 24 39.98 0.27 6.39
C ASP A 24 40.06 -0.58 5.11
N HIS A 25 39.86 0.02 3.94
CA HIS A 25 39.86 -0.69 2.65
C HIS A 25 40.95 -0.17 1.68
N ASN A 26 41.89 0.66 2.14
CA ASN A 26 42.93 1.27 1.28
C ASN A 26 42.35 2.00 0.04
N GLY A 27 41.09 2.43 0.11
CA GLY A 27 40.38 3.08 -0.99
C GLY A 27 39.98 2.17 -2.16
N GLN A 28 39.89 0.85 -1.96
CA GLN A 28 39.40 -0.10 -2.95
C GLN A 28 38.77 -1.34 -2.30
N GLY A 29 37.81 -1.98 -2.95
CA GLY A 29 37.24 -3.23 -2.43
C GLY A 29 36.10 -3.75 -3.28
N ASP A 30 35.77 -5.03 -3.11
CA ASP A 30 34.55 -5.55 -3.68
C ASP A 30 33.35 -4.89 -3.03
N TYR A 31 32.37 -4.53 -3.86
CA TYR A 31 31.23 -3.72 -3.45
C TYR A 31 30.44 -4.34 -2.30
N GLN A 32 30.13 -5.64 -2.36
CA GLN A 32 29.36 -6.27 -1.30
C GLN A 32 30.21 -6.42 -0.03
N ALA A 33 31.50 -6.75 -0.16
CA ALA A 33 32.40 -6.83 1.00
C ALA A 33 32.51 -5.49 1.76
N VAL A 34 32.51 -4.36 1.03
CA VAL A 34 32.50 -3.03 1.64
C VAL A 34 31.18 -2.75 2.38
N LEU A 35 30.04 -3.15 1.81
CA LEU A 35 28.73 -3.03 2.48
C LEU A 35 28.69 -3.86 3.77
N ASP A 36 29.15 -5.10 3.71
CA ASP A 36 29.19 -6.02 4.85
C ASP A 36 30.11 -5.47 5.96
N ALA A 37 31.27 -4.91 5.60
CA ALA A 37 32.19 -4.30 6.56
C ALA A 37 31.61 -3.03 7.20
N LEU A 38 30.88 -2.19 6.45
CA LEU A 38 30.17 -1.04 7.01
C LEU A 38 29.11 -1.48 8.03
N VAL A 39 28.37 -2.54 7.73
CA VAL A 39 27.36 -3.09 8.64
C VAL A 39 28.02 -3.68 9.89
N ALA A 40 29.12 -4.41 9.74
CA ALA A 40 29.88 -4.98 10.87
C ALA A 40 30.43 -3.90 11.82
N ASP A 41 30.82 -2.73 11.28
CA ASP A 41 31.29 -1.58 12.06
C ASP A 41 30.15 -0.69 12.59
N GLY A 42 28.89 -1.12 12.47
CA GLY A 42 27.71 -0.36 12.92
C GLY A 42 27.39 0.87 12.08
N ARG A 43 27.99 1.01 10.89
CA ARG A 43 27.81 2.14 9.96
C ARG A 43 26.73 1.82 8.92
N VAL A 44 25.59 1.30 9.38
CA VAL A 44 24.48 0.83 8.54
C VAL A 44 23.95 1.95 7.62
N GLY A 45 23.84 3.18 8.12
CA GLY A 45 23.41 4.33 7.32
C GLY A 45 24.35 4.64 6.15
N ASP A 46 25.66 4.47 6.32
CA ASP A 46 26.63 4.63 5.22
C ASP A 46 26.53 3.50 4.21
N ALA A 47 26.22 2.27 4.64
CA ALA A 47 25.98 1.14 3.75
C ALA A 47 24.73 1.38 2.88
N CYS A 48 23.62 1.81 3.50
CA CYS A 48 22.40 2.20 2.78
C CYS A 48 22.67 3.33 1.78
N TRP A 49 23.38 4.38 2.20
CA TRP A 49 23.74 5.49 1.32
C TRP A 49 24.59 5.02 0.13
N LEU A 50 25.57 4.15 0.38
CA LEU A 50 26.42 3.61 -0.67
C LEU A 50 25.61 2.79 -1.68
N LEU A 51 24.61 2.04 -1.21
CA LEU A 51 23.66 1.35 -2.08
C LEU A 51 22.82 2.31 -2.93
N ASP A 52 22.32 3.38 -2.34
CA ASP A 52 21.52 4.38 -3.07
C ASP A 52 22.35 5.11 -4.14
N GLN A 53 23.67 5.29 -3.95
CA GLN A 53 24.54 6.01 -4.90
C GLN A 53 25.05 5.17 -6.07
N PHE A 54 25.30 3.89 -5.83
CA PHE A 54 25.90 2.98 -6.81
C PHE A 54 24.89 2.02 -7.43
N GLY A 55 23.72 1.86 -6.81
CA GLY A 55 22.63 1.04 -7.32
C GLY A 55 22.83 -0.45 -7.06
N PRO A 56 21.81 -1.25 -7.42
CA PRO A 56 21.82 -2.68 -7.16
C PRO A 56 22.74 -3.47 -8.10
N THR A 57 22.94 -4.74 -7.75
CA THR A 57 23.61 -5.73 -8.60
C THR A 57 22.66 -6.88 -8.92
N ASP A 58 23.02 -7.74 -9.89
CA ASP A 58 22.25 -8.97 -10.22
C ASP A 58 22.52 -10.15 -9.26
N ALA A 59 23.29 -9.94 -8.18
CA ALA A 59 23.63 -11.01 -7.24
C ALA A 59 22.40 -11.51 -6.48
N VAL A 60 22.42 -12.78 -6.07
CA VAL A 60 21.38 -13.38 -5.24
C VAL A 60 22.02 -14.02 -4.01
N LEU A 61 21.64 -13.58 -2.82
CA LEU A 61 22.04 -14.19 -1.56
C LEU A 61 20.95 -15.15 -1.09
N ARG A 62 21.31 -16.43 -0.99
CA ARG A 62 20.40 -17.49 -0.52
C ARG A 62 20.79 -17.92 0.89
N LEU A 63 19.82 -17.89 1.80
CA LEU A 63 20.00 -18.29 3.20
C LEU A 63 18.85 -19.18 3.66
N ASP A 64 19.12 -20.05 4.62
CA ASP A 64 18.05 -20.81 5.28
C ASP A 64 17.23 -19.92 6.22
N SER A 65 17.89 -19.10 7.03
CA SER A 65 17.31 -18.12 7.95
C SER A 65 18.26 -16.94 8.11
N LEU A 66 17.73 -15.78 8.49
CA LEU A 66 18.55 -14.60 8.79
C LEU A 66 18.22 -14.07 10.18
N ASP A 67 19.23 -14.04 11.05
CA ASP A 67 19.22 -13.42 12.37
C ASP A 67 20.49 -12.58 12.52
N ALA A 68 20.35 -11.25 12.58
CA ALA A 68 21.47 -10.32 12.59
C ALA A 68 21.07 -8.93 13.11
N ASN A 69 22.04 -8.10 13.50
CA ASN A 69 21.76 -6.69 13.84
C ASN A 69 21.18 -5.91 12.64
N ALA A 70 21.75 -6.09 11.45
CA ALA A 70 21.29 -5.47 10.20
C ALA A 70 21.74 -6.30 9.00
N ILE A 71 21.10 -6.10 7.84
CA ILE A 71 21.61 -6.57 6.55
C ILE A 71 21.44 -5.50 5.47
N VAL A 72 22.50 -5.27 4.70
CA VAL A 72 22.49 -4.44 3.49
C VAL A 72 23.10 -5.23 2.34
N PHE A 73 22.25 -5.76 1.45
CA PHE A 73 22.65 -6.57 0.33
C PHE A 73 22.37 -5.84 -1.00
N ALA A 74 23.36 -5.77 -1.90
CA ALA A 74 23.22 -5.01 -3.15
C ALA A 74 22.29 -5.68 -4.17
N GLY A 75 22.03 -6.98 -4.05
CA GLY A 75 21.20 -7.74 -4.97
C GLY A 75 19.84 -8.15 -4.40
N THR A 76 19.41 -9.36 -4.76
CA THR A 76 18.19 -10.00 -4.24
C THR A 76 18.51 -10.86 -3.03
N LEU A 77 17.71 -10.74 -1.98
CA LEU A 77 17.80 -11.58 -0.78
C LEU A 77 16.71 -12.66 -0.85
N GLU A 78 17.10 -13.93 -0.87
CA GLU A 78 16.22 -15.10 -0.83
C GLU A 78 16.44 -15.87 0.48
N VAL A 79 15.47 -15.87 1.38
CA VAL A 79 15.55 -16.58 2.68
C VAL A 79 14.47 -17.64 2.76
N ARG A 80 14.84 -18.90 3.00
CA ARG A 80 13.86 -20.00 3.01
C ARG A 80 12.87 -19.90 4.18
N MET A 81 13.35 -19.58 5.37
CA MET A 81 12.56 -19.44 6.60
C MET A 81 12.22 -17.97 6.83
N GLY A 82 12.57 -17.38 7.98
CA GLY A 82 12.27 -15.98 8.29
C GLY A 82 13.51 -15.10 8.30
N ILE A 83 13.26 -13.79 8.28
CA ILE A 83 14.23 -12.73 8.50
C ILE A 83 13.88 -12.05 9.81
N SER A 84 14.81 -11.99 10.74
CA SER A 84 14.70 -11.23 11.99
C SER A 84 15.95 -10.38 12.13
N VAL A 85 15.81 -9.06 12.16
CA VAL A 85 16.92 -8.15 12.42
C VAL A 85 16.57 -7.08 13.44
N ASP A 86 17.58 -6.64 14.18
CA ASP A 86 17.39 -5.60 15.21
C ASP A 86 17.10 -4.23 14.60
N THR A 87 17.66 -3.93 13.42
CA THR A 87 17.55 -2.60 12.79
C THR A 87 17.00 -2.68 11.37
N VAL A 88 17.85 -2.88 10.36
CA VAL A 88 17.53 -2.67 8.95
C VAL A 88 17.66 -3.94 8.12
N VAL A 89 16.64 -4.23 7.30
CA VAL A 89 16.74 -5.13 6.15
C VAL A 89 16.73 -4.29 4.88
N ARG A 90 17.86 -4.22 4.18
CA ARG A 90 17.97 -3.51 2.90
C ARG A 90 18.44 -4.46 1.81
N ALA A 91 17.64 -4.59 0.76
CA ALA A 91 18.05 -5.23 -0.49
C ALA A 91 18.04 -4.20 -1.63
N GLY A 92 19.05 -4.25 -2.49
CA GLY A 92 19.12 -3.41 -3.69
C GLY A 92 18.04 -3.78 -4.71
N ARG A 93 17.63 -5.05 -4.75
CA ARG A 93 16.54 -5.54 -5.58
C ARG A 93 15.39 -6.02 -4.73
N SER A 94 15.06 -7.31 -4.81
CA SER A 94 13.91 -7.90 -4.14
C SER A 94 14.29 -8.58 -2.83
N ILE A 95 13.34 -8.67 -1.90
CA ILE A 95 13.41 -9.52 -0.70
C ILE A 95 12.34 -10.59 -0.87
N VAL A 96 12.75 -11.85 -0.86
CA VAL A 96 11.86 -13.01 -0.95
C VAL A 96 12.12 -13.89 0.25
N THR A 97 11.08 -14.15 1.04
CA THR A 97 11.19 -15.02 2.21
C THR A 97 10.02 -16.01 2.29
N GLY A 98 10.30 -17.27 2.66
CA GLY A 98 9.26 -18.29 2.86
C GLY A 98 8.49 -18.12 4.18
N GLY A 99 9.02 -17.35 5.12
CA GLY A 99 8.42 -17.01 6.41
C GLY A 99 8.12 -15.52 6.55
N GLY A 100 8.17 -15.00 7.77
CA GLY A 100 7.98 -13.58 8.04
C GLY A 100 9.27 -12.75 7.93
N ILE A 101 9.12 -11.43 7.86
CA ILE A 101 10.19 -10.44 7.98
C ILE A 101 9.89 -9.59 9.22
N ARG A 102 10.85 -9.49 10.14
CA ARG A 102 10.83 -8.54 11.25
C ARG A 102 12.10 -7.69 11.21
N ALA A 103 11.95 -6.38 11.25
CA ALA A 103 13.05 -5.43 11.40
C ALA A 103 12.69 -4.36 12.44
N GLY A 104 13.60 -4.01 13.34
CA GLY A 104 13.32 -3.00 14.37
C GLY A 104 13.25 -1.56 13.87
N GLU A 105 13.78 -1.26 12.68
CA GLU A 105 13.77 0.11 12.11
C GLU A 105 13.21 0.18 10.70
N SER A 106 13.73 -0.59 9.74
CA SER A 106 13.22 -0.49 8.36
C SER A 106 13.41 -1.73 7.53
N ILE A 107 12.46 -1.94 6.62
CA ILE A 107 12.53 -2.96 5.57
C ILE A 107 12.45 -2.23 4.23
N VAL A 108 13.49 -2.36 3.41
CA VAL A 108 13.61 -1.61 2.17
C VAL A 108 14.11 -2.50 1.03
N ALA A 109 13.34 -2.57 -0.04
CA ALA A 109 13.70 -3.24 -1.29
C ALA A 109 13.67 -2.24 -2.45
N GLY A 110 14.64 -2.33 -3.37
CA GLY A 110 14.60 -1.55 -4.61
C GLY A 110 13.52 -2.01 -5.58
N GLU A 111 13.11 -3.27 -5.48
CA GLU A 111 12.05 -3.88 -6.28
C GLU A 111 10.96 -4.44 -5.34
N ASN A 112 10.71 -5.75 -5.36
CA ASN A 112 9.57 -6.36 -4.66
C ASN A 112 9.93 -6.87 -3.26
N ILE A 113 8.96 -6.91 -2.36
CA ILE A 113 9.04 -7.62 -1.08
C ILE A 113 7.96 -8.71 -1.07
N THR A 114 8.34 -9.95 -0.87
CA THR A 114 7.41 -11.09 -0.79
C THR A 114 7.73 -11.93 0.43
N ALA A 115 6.75 -12.13 1.29
CA ALA A 115 6.87 -12.93 2.51
C ALA A 115 5.76 -13.98 2.63
N GLY A 116 6.13 -15.22 2.93
CA GLY A 116 5.19 -16.31 3.26
C GLY A 116 4.56 -16.19 4.66
N GLY A 117 4.89 -15.15 5.43
CA GLY A 117 4.28 -14.80 6.71
C GLY A 117 4.08 -13.29 6.87
N ASN A 118 4.12 -12.80 8.11
CA ASN A 118 3.98 -11.36 8.41
C ASN A 118 5.18 -10.55 7.93
N ILE A 119 4.95 -9.31 7.51
CA ILE A 119 5.97 -8.27 7.37
C ILE A 119 5.76 -7.25 8.49
N ALA A 120 6.73 -7.12 9.40
CA ALA A 120 6.67 -6.21 10.54
C ALA A 120 7.92 -5.32 10.59
N SER A 121 7.72 -4.00 10.47
CA SER A 121 8.78 -3.00 10.57
C SER A 121 8.54 -2.06 11.76
N GLY A 122 9.53 -1.93 12.65
CA GLY A 122 9.51 -0.96 13.75
C GLY A 122 9.71 0.49 13.30
N GLY A 123 9.87 0.72 11.99
CA GLY A 123 9.79 2.04 11.37
C GLY A 123 9.15 1.93 9.99
N ASN A 124 9.90 2.24 8.92
CA ASN A 124 9.35 2.33 7.56
C ASN A 124 9.39 0.99 6.82
N LEU A 125 8.42 0.78 5.93
CA LEU A 125 8.43 -0.28 4.91
C LEU A 125 8.42 0.37 3.52
N ARG A 126 9.45 0.12 2.72
CA ARG A 126 9.57 0.70 1.37
C ARG A 126 9.91 -0.34 0.31
N ALA A 127 9.15 -0.35 -0.78
CA ALA A 127 9.42 -1.18 -1.95
C ALA A 127 9.29 -0.33 -3.23
N GLY A 128 10.22 -0.49 -4.16
CA GLY A 128 10.11 0.14 -5.49
C GLY A 128 9.08 -0.56 -6.39
N GLY A 129 8.82 -1.84 -6.14
CA GLY A 129 7.81 -2.65 -6.82
C GLY A 129 6.67 -3.05 -5.86
N ASP A 130 6.21 -4.28 -5.97
CA ASP A 130 5.10 -4.83 -5.19
C ASP A 130 5.52 -5.26 -3.77
N VAL A 131 4.59 -5.20 -2.83
CA VAL A 131 4.69 -5.80 -1.49
C VAL A 131 3.61 -6.86 -1.33
N ALA A 132 3.99 -8.08 -0.98
CA ALA A 132 3.07 -9.18 -0.73
C ALA A 132 3.41 -9.92 0.56
N ALA A 133 2.41 -10.11 1.42
CA ALA A 133 2.50 -10.93 2.62
C ALA A 133 1.36 -11.97 2.62
N ASP A 134 1.68 -13.22 2.95
CA ASP A 134 0.66 -14.25 3.10
C ASP A 134 -0.17 -14.10 4.38
N TRP A 135 0.26 -13.27 5.32
CA TRP A 135 -0.49 -12.91 6.53
C TRP A 135 -0.76 -11.39 6.55
N GLY A 136 -0.30 -10.66 7.56
CA GLY A 136 -0.46 -9.21 7.70
C GLY A 136 0.80 -8.39 7.41
N ILE A 137 0.60 -7.09 7.20
CA ILE A 137 1.68 -6.10 7.04
C ILE A 137 1.51 -5.03 8.12
N GLU A 138 2.54 -4.83 8.94
CA GLU A 138 2.56 -3.82 9.98
C GLU A 138 3.82 -2.97 9.90
N THR A 139 3.66 -1.66 9.94
CA THR A 139 4.77 -0.71 9.97
C THR A 139 4.49 0.37 11.02
N ALA A 140 5.45 0.64 11.90
CA ALA A 140 5.26 1.62 12.97
C ALA A 140 5.21 3.06 12.44
N THR A 141 5.75 3.32 11.25
CA THR A 141 5.69 4.63 10.60
C THR A 141 5.01 4.54 9.23
N ARG A 142 5.74 4.68 8.13
CA ARG A 142 5.19 4.81 6.78
C ARG A 142 5.34 3.53 5.97
N LEU A 143 4.34 3.26 5.13
CA LEU A 143 4.42 2.27 4.06
C LEU A 143 4.44 3.00 2.73
N ASP A 144 5.55 2.91 1.98
CA ASP A 144 5.70 3.50 0.65
C ASP A 144 5.97 2.40 -0.39
N CYS A 145 5.03 2.18 -1.31
CA CYS A 145 5.09 1.12 -2.31
C CYS A 145 4.92 1.69 -3.74
N GLY A 146 5.89 1.42 -4.60
CA GLY A 146 5.85 1.81 -6.01
C GLY A 146 4.95 0.93 -6.89
N GLY A 147 4.59 -0.26 -6.41
CA GLY A 147 3.67 -1.19 -7.06
C GLY A 147 2.37 -1.38 -6.28
N ASN A 148 1.90 -2.62 -6.23
CA ASN A 148 0.73 -3.07 -5.48
C ASN A 148 1.13 -3.51 -4.06
N VAL A 149 0.20 -3.41 -3.12
CA VAL A 149 0.34 -4.00 -1.78
C VAL A 149 -0.76 -5.03 -1.58
N ARG A 150 -0.40 -6.25 -1.18
CA ARG A 150 -1.34 -7.33 -0.89
C ARG A 150 -1.00 -8.02 0.43
N ALA A 151 -2.00 -8.15 1.31
CA ALA A 151 -1.94 -8.96 2.51
C ALA A 151 -3.20 -9.82 2.62
N LYS A 152 -3.11 -11.04 3.14
CA LYS A 152 -4.30 -11.87 3.38
C LYS A 152 -5.04 -11.47 4.66
N TRP A 153 -4.35 -10.83 5.60
CA TRP A 153 -4.94 -10.27 6.83
C TRP A 153 -4.92 -8.75 6.74
N ASP A 154 -4.55 -8.08 7.83
CA ASP A 154 -4.56 -6.62 7.95
C ASP A 154 -3.34 -5.95 7.30
N ILE A 155 -3.53 -4.68 6.90
CA ILE A 155 -2.45 -3.76 6.53
C ILE A 155 -2.52 -2.53 7.45
N CYS A 156 -1.52 -2.37 8.31
CA CYS A 156 -1.47 -1.32 9.31
C CYS A 156 -0.23 -0.43 9.15
N ALA A 157 -0.42 0.90 9.18
CA ALA A 157 0.67 1.87 9.23
C ALA A 157 0.47 2.90 10.35
N GLY A 158 1.50 3.11 11.18
CA GLY A 158 1.46 4.10 12.25
C GLY A 158 1.54 5.56 11.76
N GLN A 159 1.70 5.79 10.47
CA GLN A 159 1.61 7.08 9.79
C GLN A 159 0.93 6.90 8.41
N ASP A 160 1.43 7.57 7.37
CA ASP A 160 0.85 7.51 6.03
C ASP A 160 1.12 6.16 5.34
N LEU A 161 0.17 5.76 4.50
CA LEU A 161 0.28 4.64 3.58
C LEU A 161 0.14 5.16 2.16
N ALA A 162 1.20 5.03 1.36
CA ALA A 162 1.25 5.46 -0.02
C ALA A 162 1.56 4.27 -0.95
N VAL A 163 0.65 4.01 -1.88
CA VAL A 163 0.74 2.91 -2.85
C VAL A 163 0.42 3.45 -4.23
N THR A 164 1.29 3.20 -5.21
CA THR A 164 1.04 3.68 -6.58
C THR A 164 0.09 2.75 -7.34
N GLY A 165 0.14 1.44 -7.06
CA GLY A 165 -0.75 0.42 -7.61
C GLY A 165 -2.02 0.22 -6.76
N HIS A 166 -2.51 -1.02 -6.74
CA HIS A 166 -3.65 -1.45 -5.92
C HIS A 166 -3.25 -1.76 -4.49
N LEU A 167 -4.15 -1.45 -3.55
CA LEU A 167 -4.04 -1.82 -2.15
C LEU A 167 -5.10 -2.85 -1.80
N HIS A 168 -4.68 -4.05 -1.37
CA HIS A 168 -5.57 -5.16 -1.05
C HIS A 168 -5.24 -5.77 0.31
N ALA A 169 -6.20 -5.76 1.23
CA ALA A 169 -6.17 -6.52 2.48
C ALA A 169 -7.33 -7.54 2.50
N GLY A 170 -7.06 -8.75 2.97
CA GLY A 170 -8.12 -9.73 3.20
C GLY A 170 -8.97 -9.41 4.43
N GLN A 171 -8.45 -8.59 5.34
CA GLN A 171 -9.17 -8.05 6.51
C GLN A 171 -9.16 -6.52 6.47
N ASP A 172 -8.64 -5.84 7.49
CA ASP A 172 -8.72 -4.39 7.62
C ASP A 172 -7.52 -3.66 7.00
N ILE A 173 -7.74 -2.41 6.63
CA ILE A 173 -6.68 -1.44 6.34
C ILE A 173 -6.82 -0.31 7.35
N ALA A 174 -5.77 -0.03 8.12
CA ALA A 174 -5.82 0.99 9.16
C ALA A 174 -4.55 1.84 9.18
N THR A 175 -4.70 3.17 9.19
CA THR A 175 -3.57 4.10 9.28
C THR A 175 -3.82 5.24 10.25
N GLN A 176 -2.79 5.66 10.99
CA GLN A 176 -2.83 6.89 11.80
C GLN A 176 -2.53 8.16 10.98
N GLY A 177 -2.10 8.00 9.72
CA GLY A 177 -1.93 9.07 8.76
C GLY A 177 -2.98 9.01 7.64
N ALA A 178 -2.58 9.49 6.46
CA ALA A 178 -3.40 9.44 5.25
C ALA A 178 -3.19 8.15 4.45
N ILE A 179 -4.21 7.73 3.70
CA ILE A 179 -4.10 6.67 2.69
C ILE A 179 -4.11 7.30 1.30
N LYS A 180 -3.05 7.07 0.52
CA LYS A 180 -2.94 7.52 -0.88
C LYS A 180 -2.70 6.32 -1.78
N CYS A 181 -3.69 6.01 -2.61
CA CYS A 181 -3.67 4.87 -3.52
C CYS A 181 -3.81 5.35 -4.97
N GLY A 182 -2.82 5.05 -5.81
CA GLY A 182 -2.81 5.40 -7.23
C GLY A 182 -3.73 4.55 -8.09
N GLN A 183 -4.32 3.48 -7.55
CA GLN A 183 -5.39 2.69 -8.18
C GLN A 183 -6.57 2.52 -7.20
N GLY A 184 -7.15 1.31 -7.10
CA GLY A 184 -8.26 1.00 -6.19
C GLY A 184 -7.82 0.37 -4.87
N ILE A 185 -8.64 0.57 -3.84
CA ILE A 185 -8.48 -0.01 -2.49
C ILE A 185 -9.53 -1.11 -2.32
N LYS A 186 -9.12 -2.29 -1.84
CA LYS A 186 -10.01 -3.39 -1.46
C LYS A 186 -9.66 -3.94 -0.08
N ALA A 187 -10.62 -3.98 0.81
CA ALA A 187 -10.52 -4.60 2.13
C ALA A 187 -11.67 -5.60 2.33
N GLY A 188 -11.37 -6.77 2.89
CA GLY A 188 -12.40 -7.71 3.35
C GLY A 188 -13.15 -7.20 4.58
N GLY A 189 -12.50 -6.36 5.39
CA GLY A 189 -13.09 -5.65 6.51
C GLY A 189 -13.17 -4.14 6.27
N ALA A 190 -12.81 -3.35 7.27
CA ALA A 190 -12.89 -1.89 7.27
C ALA A 190 -11.66 -1.22 6.63
N VAL A 191 -11.85 0.02 6.16
CA VAL A 191 -10.77 0.92 5.71
C VAL A 191 -10.82 2.18 6.58
N ARG A 192 -9.79 2.39 7.41
CA ARG A 192 -9.72 3.50 8.36
C ARG A 192 -8.45 4.32 8.19
N ALA A 193 -8.60 5.64 8.23
CA ALA A 193 -7.47 6.57 8.30
C ALA A 193 -7.78 7.74 9.23
N GLU A 194 -6.85 8.16 10.08
CA GLU A 194 -7.07 9.35 10.93
C GLU A 194 -7.01 10.68 10.16
N LYS A 195 -6.61 10.65 8.88
CA LYS A 195 -6.57 11.82 7.97
C LYS A 195 -7.35 11.54 6.69
N GLU A 196 -6.89 12.02 5.53
CA GLU A 196 -7.56 11.80 4.25
C GLU A 196 -7.40 10.36 3.73
N ILE A 197 -8.43 9.88 3.01
CA ILE A 197 -8.33 8.69 2.16
C ILE A 197 -8.55 9.13 0.71
N HIS A 198 -7.56 8.84 -0.13
CA HIS A 198 -7.61 9.11 -1.56
C HIS A 198 -7.28 7.86 -2.37
N ALA A 199 -8.15 7.50 -3.31
CA ALA A 199 -7.93 6.46 -4.31
C ALA A 199 -8.19 7.01 -5.73
N ALA A 200 -7.29 6.75 -6.68
CA ALA A 200 -7.52 7.19 -8.06
C ALA A 200 -8.69 6.45 -8.75
N CYS A 201 -8.97 5.21 -8.34
CA CYS A 201 -10.09 4.41 -8.83
C CYS A 201 -11.20 4.34 -7.77
N GLY A 202 -11.73 3.14 -7.47
CA GLY A 202 -12.75 2.93 -6.44
C GLY A 202 -12.20 2.40 -5.11
N ILE A 203 -13.03 2.48 -4.07
CA ILE A 203 -12.77 1.89 -2.75
C ILE A 203 -13.88 0.90 -2.43
N GLN A 204 -13.50 -0.33 -2.10
CA GLN A 204 -14.41 -1.38 -1.67
C GLN A 204 -13.99 -1.94 -0.30
N ALA A 205 -14.87 -1.83 0.68
CA ALA A 205 -14.69 -2.39 2.02
C ALA A 205 -15.85 -3.34 2.36
N GLY A 206 -15.54 -4.49 2.95
CA GLY A 206 -16.57 -5.38 3.51
C GLY A 206 -17.17 -4.84 4.81
N GLY A 207 -16.44 -3.98 5.53
CA GLY A 207 -16.90 -3.23 6.70
C GLY A 207 -17.10 -1.74 6.39
N ALA A 208 -16.87 -0.90 7.41
CA ALA A 208 -16.97 0.55 7.28
C ALA A 208 -15.78 1.20 6.54
N ILE A 209 -16.01 2.36 5.94
CA ILE A 209 -14.97 3.27 5.45
C ILE A 209 -15.01 4.53 6.30
N GLU A 210 -13.94 4.83 7.02
CA GLU A 210 -13.88 5.93 7.99
C GLU A 210 -12.62 6.76 7.80
N CYS A 211 -12.76 8.08 7.73
CA CYS A 211 -11.60 8.97 7.67
C CYS A 211 -11.75 10.28 8.47
N GLY A 212 -10.65 10.73 9.08
CA GLY A 212 -10.60 11.96 9.89
C GLY A 212 -10.54 13.26 9.09
N ASP A 213 -10.36 13.21 7.76
CA ASP A 213 -10.47 14.37 6.86
C ASP A 213 -11.37 14.04 5.66
N HIS A 214 -10.91 14.31 4.43
CA HIS A 214 -11.66 14.09 3.20
C HIS A 214 -11.56 12.64 2.69
N LEU A 215 -12.69 12.11 2.23
CA LEU A 215 -12.76 10.85 1.49
C LEU A 215 -12.94 11.15 0.01
N ALA A 216 -12.01 10.71 -0.83
CA ALA A 216 -12.08 10.95 -2.28
C ALA A 216 -11.71 9.72 -3.09
N CYS A 217 -12.52 9.40 -4.10
CA CYS A 217 -12.20 8.38 -5.09
C CYS A 217 -12.57 8.81 -6.52
N GLY A 218 -11.80 8.36 -7.51
CA GLY A 218 -12.06 8.67 -8.92
C GLY A 218 -13.22 7.89 -9.53
N TRP A 219 -13.58 6.74 -8.98
CA TRP A 219 -14.77 5.95 -9.39
C TRP A 219 -15.80 5.93 -8.25
N GLY A 220 -16.28 4.75 -7.84
CA GLY A 220 -17.27 4.60 -6.78
C GLY A 220 -16.72 4.16 -5.42
N LEU A 221 -17.55 4.34 -4.40
CA LEU A 221 -17.33 3.88 -3.02
C LEU A 221 -18.35 2.78 -2.68
N ILE A 222 -17.88 1.67 -2.12
CA ILE A 222 -18.75 0.59 -1.65
C ILE A 222 -18.28 0.17 -0.24
N ALA A 223 -19.18 0.23 0.73
CA ALA A 223 -18.96 -0.27 2.09
C ALA A 223 -20.08 -1.25 2.48
N GLY A 224 -19.70 -2.35 3.13
CA GLY A 224 -20.64 -3.29 3.73
C GLY A 224 -21.28 -2.79 5.03
N GLU A 225 -20.79 -1.67 5.57
CA GLU A 225 -21.37 -0.98 6.72
C GLU A 225 -21.52 0.52 6.40
N ASP A 226 -20.99 1.41 7.26
CA ASP A 226 -21.09 2.86 7.14
C ASP A 226 -19.97 3.46 6.29
N ILE A 227 -20.23 4.63 5.69
CA ILE A 227 -19.21 5.50 5.09
C ILE A 227 -19.21 6.82 5.86
N ARG A 228 -18.14 7.11 6.60
CA ARG A 228 -17.99 8.33 7.39
C ARG A 228 -16.71 9.07 7.04
N ALA A 229 -16.82 10.38 6.90
CA ALA A 229 -15.69 11.27 6.79
C ALA A 229 -15.96 12.51 7.66
N GLU A 230 -14.97 12.99 8.41
CA GLU A 230 -15.06 14.28 9.10
C GLU A 230 -14.92 15.47 8.14
N GLY A 231 -14.54 15.23 6.89
CA GLY A 231 -14.61 16.16 5.77
C GLY A 231 -15.67 15.80 4.74
N ALA A 232 -15.53 16.35 3.53
CA ALA A 232 -16.34 15.99 2.37
C ALA A 232 -16.08 14.55 1.87
N ILE A 233 -17.14 13.92 1.35
CA ILE A 233 -17.09 12.65 0.63
C ILE A 233 -17.25 12.95 -0.87
N ARG A 234 -16.30 12.51 -1.71
CA ARG A 234 -16.29 12.76 -3.15
C ARG A 234 -16.04 11.47 -3.93
N ALA A 235 -16.96 11.11 -4.80
CA ALA A 235 -16.86 9.98 -5.70
C ALA A 235 -17.10 10.43 -7.15
N GLY A 236 -16.25 9.95 -8.07
CA GLY A 236 -16.46 10.15 -9.50
C GLY A 236 -17.73 9.47 -10.02
N GLU A 237 -18.11 8.34 -9.41
CA GLU A 237 -19.33 7.58 -9.72
C GLU A 237 -20.23 7.47 -8.48
N GLY A 238 -20.85 6.30 -8.25
CA GLY A 238 -21.79 6.08 -7.16
C GLY A 238 -21.15 5.87 -5.78
N VAL A 239 -21.96 6.02 -4.74
CA VAL A 239 -21.60 5.78 -3.34
C VAL A 239 -22.63 4.84 -2.73
N GLN A 240 -22.19 3.69 -2.25
CA GLN A 240 -23.05 2.68 -1.65
C GLN A 240 -22.55 2.28 -0.27
N ALA A 241 -23.42 2.39 0.72
CA ALA A 241 -23.22 1.90 2.09
C ALA A 241 -24.42 1.02 2.47
N ALA A 242 -24.18 -0.07 3.18
CA ALA A 242 -25.30 -0.81 3.81
C ALA A 242 -25.84 -0.07 5.04
N GLY A 243 -25.04 0.82 5.62
CA GLY A 243 -25.35 1.69 6.74
C GLY A 243 -25.67 3.12 6.31
N VAL A 244 -25.10 4.09 7.03
CA VAL A 244 -25.22 5.52 6.74
C VAL A 244 -24.06 6.03 5.88
N ILE A 245 -24.33 7.10 5.14
CA ILE A 245 -23.29 7.92 4.51
C ILE A 245 -23.31 9.28 5.20
N GLN A 246 -22.20 9.66 5.82
CA GLN A 246 -22.11 10.87 6.62
C GLN A 246 -20.81 11.61 6.33
N ALA A 247 -20.94 12.85 5.87
CA ALA A 247 -19.82 13.79 5.77
C ALA A 247 -19.72 14.62 7.07
N GLY A 248 -18.62 15.35 7.24
CA GLY A 248 -18.44 16.20 8.41
C GLY A 248 -19.33 17.43 8.40
N SER A 249 -19.43 18.08 9.55
CA SER A 249 -20.19 19.34 9.68
C SER A 249 -19.72 20.38 8.66
N GLY A 250 -20.66 21.02 7.95
CA GLY A 250 -20.37 21.98 6.89
C GLY A 250 -19.88 21.39 5.56
N HIS A 251 -19.74 20.07 5.46
CA HIS A 251 -19.30 19.38 4.25
C HIS A 251 -20.43 18.60 3.57
N GLY A 252 -20.27 18.39 2.26
CA GLY A 252 -21.22 17.67 1.41
C GLY A 252 -20.75 16.27 1.00
N VAL A 253 -21.72 15.45 0.60
CA VAL A 253 -21.51 14.20 -0.14
C VAL A 253 -21.73 14.49 -1.63
N TYR A 254 -20.71 14.22 -2.43
CA TYR A 254 -20.68 14.45 -3.86
C TYR A 254 -20.45 13.14 -4.59
N ALA A 255 -21.46 12.64 -5.28
CA ALA A 255 -21.37 11.49 -6.17
C ALA A 255 -21.62 11.90 -7.62
N GLY A 256 -21.18 11.06 -8.57
CA GLY A 256 -21.37 11.26 -9.99
C GLY A 256 -20.50 12.36 -10.60
N LEU A 257 -19.40 12.77 -9.94
CA LEU A 257 -18.56 13.90 -10.41
C LEU A 257 -17.94 13.69 -11.79
N SER A 258 -17.91 12.44 -12.29
CA SER A 258 -17.37 12.06 -13.59
C SER A 258 -18.36 11.25 -14.44
N VAL A 259 -19.65 11.26 -14.07
CA VAL A 259 -20.70 10.51 -14.75
C VAL A 259 -21.35 11.36 -15.84
N ARG A 260 -21.60 10.75 -17.00
CA ARG A 260 -22.36 11.38 -18.09
C ARG A 260 -23.83 11.53 -17.71
N LEU A 261 -24.45 12.65 -18.11
CA LEU A 261 -25.83 12.97 -17.76
C LEU A 261 -26.86 11.94 -18.25
N ASP A 262 -26.61 11.27 -19.37
CA ASP A 262 -27.49 10.24 -19.94
C ASP A 262 -27.43 8.90 -19.20
N ALA A 263 -26.45 8.71 -18.33
CA ALA A 263 -26.29 7.52 -17.48
C ALA A 263 -26.34 7.87 -15.98
N TRP A 264 -26.82 9.07 -15.64
CA TRP A 264 -26.73 9.61 -14.27
C TRP A 264 -27.50 8.78 -13.24
N ASP A 265 -28.71 8.36 -13.58
CA ASP A 265 -29.59 7.55 -12.73
C ASP A 265 -29.02 6.15 -12.43
N VAL A 266 -28.18 5.62 -13.32
CA VAL A 266 -27.56 4.30 -13.17
C VAL A 266 -26.16 4.36 -12.53
N CYS A 267 -25.33 5.31 -12.95
CA CYS A 267 -23.91 5.34 -12.55
C CYS A 267 -23.61 6.29 -11.38
N ALA A 268 -24.39 7.36 -11.17
CA ALA A 268 -24.19 8.29 -10.05
C ALA A 268 -25.00 7.91 -8.81
N ARG A 269 -25.35 6.63 -8.66
CA ARG A 269 -26.26 6.14 -7.62
C ARG A 269 -25.69 6.34 -6.22
N VAL A 270 -26.52 6.86 -5.33
CA VAL A 270 -26.23 6.97 -3.90
C VAL A 270 -27.23 6.11 -3.15
N VAL A 271 -26.73 5.09 -2.46
CA VAL A 271 -27.54 4.08 -1.76
C VAL A 271 -27.04 3.96 -0.33
N ALA A 272 -27.96 4.12 0.62
CA ALA A 272 -27.74 3.98 2.06
C ALA A 272 -29.07 3.63 2.74
N GLN A 273 -29.06 3.38 4.04
CA GLN A 273 -30.30 3.16 4.82
C GLN A 273 -31.24 4.38 4.76
N THR A 274 -30.67 5.58 4.86
CA THR A 274 -31.40 6.84 4.83
C THR A 274 -30.70 7.82 3.90
N ARG A 275 -31.49 8.70 3.28
CA ARG A 275 -30.92 9.73 2.40
C ARG A 275 -30.02 10.67 3.22
N PRO A 276 -28.72 10.82 2.86
CA PRO A 276 -27.85 11.74 3.57
C PRO A 276 -28.36 13.17 3.45
N SER A 277 -28.53 13.85 4.58
CA SER A 277 -28.93 15.27 4.59
C SER A 277 -27.92 16.17 3.88
N GLN A 278 -26.67 15.72 3.80
CA GLN A 278 -25.53 16.39 3.16
C GLN A 278 -25.36 16.02 1.69
N LEU A 279 -26.29 15.28 1.08
CA LEU A 279 -26.18 14.88 -0.33
C LEU A 279 -26.33 16.10 -1.26
N VAL A 280 -25.22 16.51 -1.89
CA VAL A 280 -25.17 17.65 -2.81
C VAL A 280 -25.30 17.21 -4.27
N SER A 281 -24.65 16.11 -4.67
CA SER A 281 -24.74 15.54 -6.02
C SER A 281 -24.81 14.02 -5.99
N GLY A 282 -25.50 13.45 -6.98
CA GLY A 282 -25.74 12.02 -7.13
C GLY A 282 -27.22 11.74 -7.36
N HIS A 283 -27.54 10.52 -7.78
CA HIS A 283 -28.90 10.01 -7.89
C HIS A 283 -29.22 9.17 -6.65
N TRP A 284 -30.01 9.71 -5.73
CA TRP A 284 -30.49 8.93 -4.58
C TRP A 284 -31.34 7.76 -5.07
N ALA A 285 -30.98 6.54 -4.65
CA ALA A 285 -31.66 5.30 -5.03
C ALA A 285 -31.82 4.34 -3.84
N GLY A 286 -32.06 4.89 -2.65
CA GLY A 286 -32.26 4.11 -1.42
C GLY A 286 -33.73 3.70 -1.20
N PRO A 287 -34.03 3.02 -0.08
CA PRO A 287 -35.35 2.41 0.18
C PRO A 287 -36.53 3.40 0.13
N ASP A 288 -36.29 4.65 0.51
CA ASP A 288 -37.30 5.71 0.52
C ASP A 288 -37.50 6.39 -0.85
N ASP A 289 -36.82 5.94 -1.91
CA ASP A 289 -37.02 6.44 -3.27
C ASP A 289 -38.32 5.89 -3.89
N THR A 290 -39.47 6.35 -3.38
CA THR A 290 -40.80 5.98 -3.88
C THR A 290 -41.21 6.80 -5.11
N GLY A 291 -40.37 6.88 -6.17
CA GLY A 291 -40.74 7.72 -7.31
C GLY A 291 -39.87 7.78 -8.56
N ARG A 292 -39.55 6.63 -9.18
CA ARG A 292 -39.65 6.40 -10.64
C ARG A 292 -39.56 4.90 -10.96
N ALA A 293 -40.58 4.16 -10.52
CA ALA A 293 -40.90 2.87 -11.10
C ALA A 293 -41.38 3.08 -12.56
N GLY A 294 -40.43 3.15 -13.50
CA GLY A 294 -40.68 2.70 -14.85
C GLY A 294 -40.72 1.17 -14.81
N SER A 295 -41.93 0.61 -14.66
CA SER A 295 -42.29 -0.80 -14.91
C SER A 295 -41.14 -1.82 -14.94
N ALA A 296 -40.85 -2.45 -13.79
CA ALA A 296 -40.14 -3.72 -13.75
C ALA A 296 -41.14 -4.87 -13.95
N PRO A 297 -40.86 -5.88 -14.81
CA PRO A 297 -41.57 -7.14 -14.74
C PRO A 297 -40.99 -7.96 -13.57
N ASP A 298 -41.87 -8.29 -12.64
CA ASP A 298 -41.84 -9.35 -11.63
C ASP A 298 -40.47 -9.91 -11.15
N GLY A 299 -40.14 -9.53 -9.92
CA GLY A 299 -39.96 -10.50 -8.84
C GLY A 299 -38.79 -11.47 -8.91
N GLN A 300 -37.60 -11.02 -8.49
CA GLN A 300 -36.64 -11.82 -7.72
C GLN A 300 -35.71 -10.88 -6.93
N PRO A 301 -35.47 -11.09 -5.62
CA PRO A 301 -34.43 -10.36 -4.91
C PRO A 301 -33.05 -10.77 -5.44
N TRP A 302 -32.26 -9.78 -5.88
CA TRP A 302 -30.92 -10.01 -6.41
C TRP A 302 -29.97 -10.52 -5.32
N SER A 303 -29.66 -11.82 -5.37
CA SER A 303 -28.69 -12.52 -4.52
C SER A 303 -27.30 -12.58 -5.17
N GLY A 304 -26.69 -11.41 -5.43
CA GLY A 304 -25.40 -11.29 -6.11
C GLY A 304 -24.26 -10.82 -5.22
N TRP A 305 -24.22 -11.22 -3.96
CA TRP A 305 -23.06 -11.01 -3.10
C TRP A 305 -22.22 -12.28 -3.15
N LEU A 306 -21.15 -12.32 -3.97
CA LEU A 306 -19.87 -13.03 -3.72
C LEU A 306 -19.08 -13.47 -4.98
N ASP A 307 -19.62 -13.43 -6.20
CA ASP A 307 -18.86 -13.91 -7.37
C ASP A 307 -18.38 -12.79 -8.30
N VAL A 308 -17.26 -12.16 -7.93
CA VAL A 308 -16.33 -11.57 -8.90
C VAL A 308 -14.96 -12.16 -8.65
N GLY A 309 -14.86 -13.46 -8.95
CA GLY A 309 -13.70 -14.28 -8.68
C GLY A 309 -13.64 -15.54 -9.55
N ALA A 310 -13.81 -15.42 -10.87
CA ALA A 310 -13.40 -16.48 -11.80
C ALA A 310 -13.14 -15.90 -13.20
N GLY A 311 -11.90 -16.04 -13.66
CA GLY A 311 -11.41 -15.40 -14.88
C GLY A 311 -11.99 -15.94 -16.18
N ARG A 312 -11.91 -15.12 -17.23
CA ARG A 312 -11.74 -15.57 -18.60
C ARG A 312 -10.80 -14.63 -19.34
N SER A 313 -9.59 -15.13 -19.58
CA SER A 313 -8.70 -14.65 -20.63
C SER A 313 -9.38 -14.89 -21.99
N ALA A 314 -9.65 -13.82 -22.72
CA ALA A 314 -9.97 -13.91 -24.14
C ALA A 314 -8.67 -13.69 -24.91
N GLY A 315 -8.11 -14.77 -25.47
CA GLY A 315 -7.10 -14.66 -26.52
C GLY A 315 -7.70 -14.10 -27.81
N PRO A 316 -6.90 -13.46 -28.68
CA PRO A 316 -7.42 -12.87 -29.89
C PRO A 316 -7.67 -13.96 -30.94
N ALA A 317 -8.80 -13.86 -31.62
CA ALA A 317 -9.09 -14.64 -32.81
C ALA A 317 -8.75 -13.84 -34.07
N ARG A 318 -7.94 -14.50 -34.92
CA ARG A 318 -7.51 -14.19 -36.29
C ARG A 318 -6.26 -13.33 -36.45
#